data_AF-A0A0Q5NSI5-F1
#
_entry.id   AF-A0A0Q5NSI5-F1
#
_cell.length_a   1.000
_cell.length_b   1.000
_cell.length_c   1.000
_cell.angle_alpha   90.00
_cell.angle_beta   90.00
_cell.angle_gamma   90.00
#
_symmetry.space_group_name_H-M   'P 1'
#
loop_
_entity.id
_entity.type
_entity.pdbx_description
1 polymer ?
#
loop_
_entity_poly.entity_id
_entity_poly.type
_entity_poly.pdbx_seq_one_letter_code
_entity_poly.pdbx_strand_id
1 'polypeptide(L)' 'MKRIALLRERVATAGATGTHCPASGLWAPVDAPHDGQTFFEGHFFPSYNGSPTVWRRVTAGDTSR' A
#
# COMPACT_ATOMS: atom_id res chain seq x y z
N MET A 1 -9.43 -19.20 29.64
CA MET A 1 -9.58 -17.80 29.18
C MET A 1 -8.49 -17.49 28.16
N LYS A 2 -8.76 -17.58 26.86
CA LYS A 2 -7.78 -17.23 25.81
C LYS A 2 -7.91 -15.73 25.52
N ARG A 3 -6.92 -14.95 25.95
CA ARG A 3 -6.81 -13.52 25.61
C ARG A 3 -6.44 -13.44 24.13
N ILE A 4 -7.40 -13.13 23.28
CA ILE A 4 -7.13 -12.73 21.90
C ILE A 4 -6.48 -11.36 22.01
N ALA A 5 -5.15 -11.31 21.98
CA ALA A 5 -4.46 -10.05 21.79
C ALA A 5 -4.96 -9.49 20.45
N LEU A 6 -5.71 -8.40 20.51
CA LEU A 6 -5.97 -7.54 19.36
C LEU A 6 -4.60 -7.05 18.88
N LEU A 7 -3.94 -7.87 18.05
CA LEU A 7 -2.87 -7.41 17.19
C LEU A 7 -3.55 -6.34 16.36
N ARG A 8 -3.40 -5.06 16.77
CA ARG A 8 -3.71 -3.91 15.92
C ARG A 8 -3.20 -4.31 14.55
N GLU A 9 -4.12 -4.60 13.66
CA GLU A 9 -3.83 -5.09 12.33
C GLU A 9 -2.86 -4.06 11.78
N ARG A 10 -1.58 -4.43 11.68
CA ARG A 10 -0.59 -3.55 11.09
C ARG A 10 -1.00 -3.52 9.64
N VAL A 11 -1.86 -2.56 9.29
CA VAL A 11 -2.30 -2.33 7.93
C VAL A 11 -1.02 -2.24 7.14
N ALA A 12 -0.78 -3.23 6.29
CA ALA A 12 0.44 -3.27 5.52
C ALA A 12 0.51 -1.97 4.73
N THR A 13 1.62 -1.24 4.88
CA THR A 13 1.82 0.07 4.23
C THR A 13 2.56 -0.06 2.91
N ALA A 14 2.89 -1.29 2.50
CA ALA A 14 3.54 -1.59 1.23
C ALA A 14 3.01 -2.92 0.66
N GLY A 15 3.01 -3.03 -0.66
CA GLY A 15 2.70 -4.27 -1.39
C GLY A 15 3.38 -4.30 -2.76
N ALA A 16 3.75 -5.48 -3.24
CA ALA A 16 4.41 -5.64 -4.53
C ALA A 16 3.40 -5.74 -5.67
N THR A 17 3.82 -5.44 -6.90
CA THR A 17 3.05 -5.77 -8.11
C THR A 17 2.55 -7.21 -8.07
N GLY A 18 1.27 -7.42 -8.39
CA GLY A 18 0.61 -8.73 -8.37
C GLY A 18 0.13 -9.19 -6.99
N THR A 19 0.33 -8.41 -5.93
CA THR A 19 -0.26 -8.67 -4.61
C THR A 19 -1.56 -7.90 -4.41
N HIS A 20 -2.45 -8.44 -3.56
CA HIS A 20 -3.68 -7.75 -3.17
C HIS A 20 -3.36 -6.52 -2.31
N CYS A 21 -4.06 -5.43 -2.60
CA CYS A 21 -4.01 -4.20 -1.86
C CYS A 21 -4.59 -4.42 -0.46
N PRO A 22 -3.80 -4.18 0.61
CA PRO A 22 -4.21 -4.49 1.96
C PRO A 22 -5.21 -3.47 2.55
N ALA A 23 -5.34 -2.29 1.94
CA ALA A 23 -6.29 -1.27 2.37
C ALA A 23 -6.56 -0.24 1.28
N SER A 24 -7.81 0.20 1.18
CA SER A 24 -8.20 1.29 0.28
C SER A 24 -7.46 2.60 0.58
N GLY A 25 -7.09 3.32 -0.46
CA GLY A 25 -6.48 4.65 -0.36
C GLY A 25 -5.52 4.98 -1.49
N LEU A 26 -4.75 6.05 -1.30
CA LEU A 26 -3.70 6.46 -2.22
C LEU A 26 -2.42 5.63 -1.99
N TRP A 27 -1.89 5.06 -3.07
CA TRP A 27 -0.64 4.33 -3.07
C TRP A 27 0.25 4.83 -4.20
N ALA A 28 1.53 5.01 -3.93
CA ALA A 28 2.49 5.41 -4.94
C ALA A 28 3.57 4.34 -5.10
N PRO A 29 4.12 4.13 -6.30
CA PRO A 29 5.28 3.28 -6.47
C PRO A 29 6.46 3.89 -5.72
N VAL A 30 7.28 3.05 -5.09
CA VAL A 30 8.44 3.49 -4.29
C VAL A 30 9.42 4.32 -5.12
N ASP A 31 9.56 4.01 -6.40
CA ASP A 31 10.47 4.71 -7.32
C ASP A 31 9.88 6.01 -7.89
N ALA A 32 8.56 6.21 -7.80
CA ALA A 32 7.88 7.42 -8.26
C ALA A 32 6.78 7.84 -7.25
N PRO A 33 7.15 8.36 -6.07
CA PRO A 33 6.21 8.69 -4.99
C PRO A 33 5.21 9.81 -5.36
N HIS A 34 5.48 10.56 -6.43
CA HIS A 34 4.59 11.58 -6.98
C HIS A 34 3.49 11.01 -7.89
N ASP A 35 3.65 9.78 -8.37
CA ASP A 35 2.73 9.10 -9.30
C ASP A 35 1.73 8.21 -8.52
N GLY A 36 1.08 8.84 -7.53
CA GLY A 36 0.15 8.16 -6.64
C GLY A 36 -1.16 7.78 -7.36
N GLN A 37 -1.61 6.55 -7.15
CA GLN A 37 -2.87 6.03 -7.67
C GLN A 37 -3.75 5.50 -6.52
N THR A 38 -5.06 5.69 -6.67
CA THR A 38 -6.02 5.20 -5.66
C THR A 38 -6.35 3.73 -5.94
N PHE A 39 -6.12 2.88 -4.95
CA PHE A 39 -6.52 1.47 -4.99
C PHE A 39 -7.56 1.19 -3.93
N PHE A 40 -8.40 0.19 -4.19
CA PHE A 40 -9.33 -0.36 -3.21
C PHE A 40 -8.73 -1.61 -2.57
N GLU A 41 -9.10 -1.90 -1.33
CA GLU A 41 -8.76 -3.13 -0.65
C GLU A 41 -9.17 -4.35 -1.51
N GLY A 42 -8.27 -5.34 -1.59
CA GLY A 42 -8.48 -6.52 -2.42
C GLY A 42 -8.20 -6.34 -3.91
N HIS A 43 -7.92 -5.12 -4.41
CA HIS A 43 -7.44 -4.96 -5.80
C HIS A 43 -5.98 -5.38 -5.94
N PHE A 44 -5.59 -5.90 -7.10
CA PHE A 44 -4.20 -6.22 -7.38
C PHE A 44 -3.39 -4.96 -7.73
N PHE A 45 -2.19 -4.86 -7.18
CA PHE A 45 -1.23 -3.84 -7.58
C PHE A 45 -0.71 -4.10 -9.00
N PRO A 46 -0.81 -3.12 -9.92
CA PRO A 46 -0.30 -3.27 -11.28
C PRO A 46 1.22 -3.12 -11.31
N SER A 47 1.83 -3.42 -12.46
CA SER A 47 3.18 -2.97 -12.78
C SER A 47 3.17 -1.46 -13.03
N TYR A 48 4.30 -0.80 -12.77
CA TYR A 48 4.49 0.61 -13.09
C TYR A 48 5.44 0.72 -14.27
N ASN A 49 5.04 1.41 -15.34
CA ASN A 49 5.80 1.53 -16.59
C ASN A 49 6.29 0.18 -17.16
N GLY A 50 5.47 -0.86 -17.06
CA GLY A 50 5.81 -2.21 -17.55
C GLY A 50 6.83 -2.97 -16.68
N SER A 51 7.28 -2.39 -15.56
CA SER A 51 8.23 -3.02 -14.63
C SER A 51 7.56 -3.40 -13.30
N PRO A 52 8.00 -4.48 -12.64
CA PRO A 52 7.54 -4.81 -11.29
C PRO A 52 8.02 -3.72 -10.32
N THR A 53 7.14 -3.27 -9.43
CA THR A 53 7.47 -2.27 -8.43
C THR A 53 6.84 -2.63 -7.08
N VAL A 54 7.20 -1.87 -6.05
CA VAL A 54 6.57 -1.90 -4.75
C VAL A 54 5.73 -0.64 -4.61
N TRP A 55 4.45 -0.82 -4.30
CA TRP A 55 3.52 0.24 -3.97
C TRP A 55 3.57 0.51 -2.48
N ARG A 56 3.66 1.78 -2.09
CA ARG A 56 3.61 2.24 -0.70
C ARG A 56 2.41 3.14 -0.50
N ARG A 57 1.72 2.95 0.62
CA ARG A 57 0.56 3.76 0.98
C ARG A 57 1.03 5.18 1.29
N VAL A 58 0.47 6.15 0.57
CA VAL A 58 0.70 7.57 0.84
C VAL A 58 -0.18 7.92 2.04
N THR A 59 0.46 8.30 3.14
CA THR A 59 -0.24 8.80 4.32
C THR A 59 -0.01 10.30 4.41
N ALA A 60 -0.98 11.04 4.98
CA ALA A 60 -0.92 12.49 5.08
C ALA A 60 0.34 13.04 5.83
N GLY A 61 1.13 12.18 6.48
CA GLY A 61 2.41 12.54 7.09
C GLY A 61 3.63 12.46 6.17
N ASP A 62 3.51 11.88 4.97
CA ASP A 62 4.65 11.67 4.05
C ASP A 62 4.93 12.91 3.16
N THR A 63 3.96 13.84 3.05
CA THR A 63 4.06 15.05 2.21
C THR A 63 4.72 16.24 2.94
N SER A 64 5.19 16.05 4.17
CA SER A 64 5.84 17.10 4.98
C SER A 64 7.35 16.88 5.04
N ARG A 65 8.10 17.11 3.94
CA ARG A 65 9.54 17.32 4.03
C ARG A 65 10.10 18.14 2.88
#